data_AF-A0A934GTD0-F1
#
_entry.id   AF-A0A934GTD0-F1
#
_cell.length_a   1.000
_cell.length_b   1.000
_cell.length_c   1.000
_cell.angle_alpha   90.00
_cell.angle_beta   90.00
_cell.angle_gamma   90.00
#
_symmetry.space_group_name_H-M   'P 1'
#
loop_
_entity.id
_entity.type
_entity.pdbx_description
1 polymer ?
#
loop_
_entity_poly.entity_id
_entity_poly.type
_entity_poly.pdbx_seq_one_letter_code
_entity_poly.pdbx_strand_id
1 'polypeptide(L)' 'MPLPDPTPADDKTRVELYQQLVIEYEKLDEQIDTLLMRNNGHTEGMSDADYRTYRELAERRDEIHNQIQILENKLLDDEK' A
#
# COMPACT_ATOMS: atom_id res chain seq x y z
N MET A 1 30.03 17.54 -8.15
CA MET A 1 28.85 18.29 -8.61
C MET A 1 27.79 18.10 -7.55
N PRO A 2 27.14 19.17 -7.03
CA PRO A 2 25.92 19.00 -6.25
C PRO A 2 24.81 18.46 -7.17
N LEU A 3 24.01 17.52 -6.68
CA LEU A 3 22.79 17.08 -7.34
C LEU A 3 21.80 18.26 -7.36
N PRO A 4 20.99 18.43 -8.42
CA PRO A 4 19.96 19.47 -8.42
C PRO A 4 18.95 19.21 -7.29
N ASP A 5 18.59 20.26 -6.56
CA ASP A 5 17.52 20.20 -5.57
C ASP A 5 16.21 19.70 -6.22
N PRO A 6 15.41 18.88 -5.51
CA PRO A 6 14.09 18.46 -5.97
C PRO A 6 13.23 19.67 -6.34
N THR A 7 12.52 19.61 -7.48
CA THR A 7 11.64 20.72 -7.88
C THR A 7 10.24 20.53 -7.28
N PRO A 8 9.49 21.62 -7.03
CA PRO A 8 8.11 21.54 -6.51
C PRO A 8 7.15 20.71 -7.37
N ALA A 9 7.48 20.48 -8.65
CA ALA A 9 6.72 19.63 -9.55
C ALA A 9 6.95 18.13 -9.26
N ASP A 10 8.15 17.76 -8.81
CA ASP A 10 8.48 16.41 -8.36
C ASP A 10 7.72 16.09 -7.07
N ASP A 11 7.63 17.04 -6.13
CA ASP A 11 6.91 16.87 -4.87
C ASP A 11 5.41 16.70 -5.08
N LYS A 12 4.80 17.51 -5.95
CA LYS A 12 3.37 17.36 -6.28
C LYS A 12 3.07 16.00 -6.90
N THR A 13 3.93 15.53 -7.81
CA THR A 13 3.80 14.21 -8.44
C THR A 13 3.94 13.08 -7.41
N ARG A 14 4.85 13.23 -6.44
CA ARG A 14 5.04 12.26 -5.35
C ARG A 14 3.84 12.24 -4.40
N VAL A 15 3.26 13.38 -4.06
CA VAL A 15 2.03 13.47 -3.25
C VAL A 15 0.85 12.82 -3.96
N GLU A 16 0.69 13.03 -5.27
CA GLU A 16 -0.36 12.35 -6.04
C GLU A 16 -0.15 10.83 -6.06
N LEU A 17 1.09 10.36 -6.23
CA LEU A 17 1.42 8.94 -6.16
C LEU A 17 1.17 8.36 -4.76
N TYR A 18 1.51 9.08 -3.70
CA TYR A 18 1.19 8.72 -2.31
C TYR A 18 -0.31 8.48 -2.13
N GLN A 19 -1.12 9.44 -2.58
CA GLN A 19 -2.58 9.36 -2.47
C GLN A 19 -3.13 8.15 -3.23
N GLN A 20 -2.63 7.88 -4.43
CA GLN A 20 -3.05 6.69 -5.18
C GLN A 20 -2.71 5.38 -4.46
N LEU A 21 -1.51 5.29 -3.89
CA LEU A 21 -1.08 4.12 -3.13
C LEU A 21 -1.92 3.92 -1.86
N VAL A 22 -2.26 4.99 -1.14
CA VAL A 22 -3.12 4.93 0.04
C VAL A 22 -4.53 4.45 -0.34
N ILE A 23 -5.12 4.97 -1.42
CA ILE A 23 -6.44 4.52 -1.89
C ILE A 23 -6.41 3.04 -2.28
N GLU A 24 -5.35 2.59 -2.94
CA GLU A 24 -5.21 1.17 -3.31
C GLU A 24 -4.98 0.28 -2.09
N TYR A 25 -4.23 0.76 -1.09
CA TYR A 25 -4.05 0.09 0.19
C TYR A 25 -5.38 -0.10 0.92
N GLU A 26 -6.17 0.98 1.08
CA GLU A 26 -7.49 0.92 1.73
C GLU A 26 -8.44 -0.04 1.01
N LYS A 27 -8.41 -0.05 -0.33
CA LYS A 27 -9.22 -0.97 -1.13
C LYS A 27 -8.80 -2.43 -0.92
N LEU A 28 -7.51 -2.71 -0.76
CA LEU A 28 -7.04 -4.08 -0.46
C LEU A 28 -7.44 -4.49 0.94
N ASP A 29 -7.35 -3.58 1.90
CA ASP A 29 -7.77 -3.82 3.29
C ASP A 29 -9.28 -4.15 3.36
N GLU A 30 -10.13 -3.37 2.68
CA GLU A 30 -11.59 -3.64 2.61
C GLU A 30 -11.90 -5.01 1.98
N GLN A 31 -11.15 -5.41 0.95
CA GLN A 31 -11.30 -6.73 0.33
C GLN A 31 -10.90 -7.86 1.28
N ILE A 32 -9.81 -7.67 2.03
CA ILE A 32 -9.34 -8.62 3.05
C ILE A 32 -10.38 -8.72 4.18
N ASP A 33 -10.89 -7.60 4.67
CA ASP A 33 -11.93 -7.57 5.71
C ASP A 33 -13.21 -8.23 5.25
N THR A 34 -13.65 -7.98 4.01
CA THR A 34 -14.82 -8.65 3.44
C THR A 34 -14.63 -10.16 3.38
N LEU A 35 -13.44 -10.61 2.98
CA LEU A 35 -13.10 -12.03 2.92
C LEU A 35 -13.03 -12.66 4.32
N LEU A 36 -12.46 -11.96 5.29
CA LEU A 36 -12.42 -12.39 6.69
C LEU A 36 -13.82 -12.45 7.28
N MET A 37 -14.64 -11.42 7.12
CA MET A 37 -16.03 -11.37 7.62
C MET A 37 -16.86 -12.56 7.11
N ARG A 38 -16.69 -12.95 5.84
CA ARG A 38 -17.33 -14.15 5.26
C ARG A 38 -16.92 -15.45 5.94
N ASN A 39 -15.74 -15.48 6.55
CA ASN A 39 -15.14 -16.65 7.19
C ASN A 39 -15.06 -16.50 8.73
N ASN A 40 -16.06 -15.84 9.33
CA ASN A 40 -16.15 -15.58 10.78
C ASN A 40 -14.99 -14.74 11.36
N GLY A 41 -14.35 -13.94 10.52
CA GLY A 41 -13.24 -13.05 10.87
C GLY A 41 -11.88 -13.75 10.94
N HIS A 42 -11.77 -15.03 10.60
CA HIS A 42 -10.54 -15.82 10.80
C HIS A 42 -10.19 -16.61 9.53
N THR A 43 -8.90 -16.86 9.31
CA THR A 43 -8.43 -17.64 8.16
C THR A 43 -8.48 -19.15 8.40
N GLU A 44 -8.61 -19.61 9.64
CA GLU A 44 -8.61 -21.03 10.01
C GLU A 44 -9.81 -21.82 9.46
N GLY A 45 -10.91 -21.13 9.10
CA GLY A 45 -12.11 -21.74 8.51
C GLY A 45 -12.25 -21.53 7.00
N MET A 46 -11.28 -20.87 6.36
CA MET A 46 -11.34 -20.57 4.93
C MET A 46 -11.20 -21.82 4.07
N SER A 47 -11.91 -21.83 2.94
CA SER A 47 -11.61 -22.80 1.89
C SER A 47 -10.21 -22.55 1.32
N ASP A 48 -9.58 -23.56 0.71
CA ASP A 48 -8.28 -23.38 0.05
C ASP A 48 -8.30 -22.27 -1.01
N ALA A 49 -9.43 -22.08 -1.69
CA ALA A 49 -9.61 -21.02 -2.68
C ALA A 49 -9.63 -19.64 -2.01
N ASP A 50 -10.42 -19.48 -0.95
CA ASP A 50 -10.50 -18.22 -0.19
C ASP A 50 -9.16 -17.90 0.46
N TYR A 51 -8.47 -18.90 1.00
CA TYR A 51 -7.15 -18.71 1.61
C TYR A 51 -6.10 -18.28 0.58
N ARG A 52 -6.14 -18.80 -0.64
CA ARG A 52 -5.28 -18.31 -1.74
C ARG A 52 -5.57 -16.86 -2.07
N THR A 53 -6.84 -16.48 -2.22
CA THR A 53 -7.23 -15.09 -2.47
C THR A 53 -6.81 -14.17 -1.32
N TYR A 54 -6.99 -14.61 -0.06
CA TYR A 54 -6.51 -13.88 1.10
C TYR A 54 -5.01 -13.62 1.02
N ARG A 55 -4.24 -14.66 0.69
CA ARG A 55 -2.78 -14.56 0.58
C ARG A 55 -2.35 -13.58 -0.52
N GLU A 56 -2.95 -13.68 -1.71
CA GLU A 56 -2.66 -12.77 -2.83
C GLU A 56 -2.98 -11.31 -2.47
N LEU A 57 -4.11 -11.07 -1.79
CA LEU A 57 -4.47 -9.74 -1.31
C LEU A 57 -3.49 -9.22 -0.26
N ALA A 58 -3.09 -10.06 0.70
CA ALA A 58 -2.14 -9.70 1.75
C ALA A 58 -0.76 -9.40 1.19
N GLU A 59 -0.26 -10.21 0.25
CA GLU A 59 1.02 -9.97 -0.44
C GLU A 59 0.99 -8.62 -1.16
N ARG A 60 -0.07 -8.32 -1.90
CA ARG A 60 -0.21 -7.03 -2.60
C ARG A 60 -0.34 -5.84 -1.64
N ARG A 61 -1.04 -6.01 -0.52
CA ARG A 61 -1.15 -4.97 0.51
C ARG A 61 0.22 -4.62 1.08
N ASP A 62 1.03 -5.64 1.37
CA ASP A 62 2.38 -5.46 1.89
C ASP A 62 3.30 -4.78 0.86
N GLU A 63 3.19 -5.13 -0.43
CA GLU A 63 3.90 -4.44 -1.51
C GLU A 63 3.57 -2.95 -1.58
N ILE A 64 2.28 -2.60 -1.50
CA ILE A 64 1.83 -1.19 -1.51
C ILE A 64 2.31 -0.47 -0.26
N HIS A 65 2.20 -1.08 0.91
CA HIS A 65 2.71 -0.51 2.15
C HIS A 65 4.21 -0.20 2.07
N ASN A 66 5.00 -1.10 1.49
CA ASN A 66 6.42 -0.86 1.26
C ASN A 66 6.66 0.33 0.30
N GLN A 67 5.85 0.48 -0.75
CA GLN A 67 5.95 1.62 -1.66
C GLN A 67 5.58 2.94 -0.98
N ILE A 68 4.54 2.95 -0.14
CA ILE A 68 4.14 4.08 0.70
C ILE A 68 5.33 4.49 1.58
N GLN A 69 5.92 3.55 2.33
CA GLN A 69 7.05 3.81 3.22
C GLN A 69 8.29 4.36 2.48
N ILE A 70 8.61 3.82 1.29
CA ILE A 70 9.73 4.34 0.47
C ILE A 70 9.45 5.78 0.05
N LEU A 71 8.21 6.09 -0.31
CA LEU A 71 7.83 7.40 -0.80
C LEU A 71 7.76 8.43 0.34
N GLU A 72 7.29 8.04 1.53
CA GLU A 72 7.34 8.85 2.74
C GLU A 72 8.77 9.22 3.13
N ASN A 73 9.68 8.24 3.13
CA ASN A 73 11.09 8.50 3.43
C ASN A 73 11.71 9.48 2.42
N LYS A 74 11.39 9.35 1.12
CA LYS A 74 11.87 10.30 0.10
C LYS A 74 11.34 11.71 0.33
N LEU A 75 10.04 11.86 0.59
CA LEU A 75 9.45 13.16 0.89
C LEU A 75 10.09 13.83 2.11
N LEU A 76 10.45 13.05 3.14
CA LEU A 76 11.10 13.56 4.35
C LEU A 76 12.60 13.85 4.21
N ASP A 77 13.32 13.10 3.36
CA ASP A 77 14.75 13.35 3.09
C ASP A 77 14.97 14.57 2.19
N ASP A 78 14.03 14.88 1.28
CA ASP A 78 14.07 16.07 0.43
C ASP A 78 13.79 17.40 1.21
N GLU A 79 13.30 17.34 2.46
CA GLU A 79 13.16 18.49 3.36
C GLU A 79 14.43 18.84 4.19
N LYS A 80 15.56 18.14 4.01
CA LYS A 80 16.82 18.37 4.76
C LYS A 80 17.92 19.05 3.95
#